data_AF-A0A067FMQ3-F1
#
_entry.id   AF-A0A067FMQ3-F1
#
_cell.length_a   1.000
_cell.length_b   1.000
_cell.length_c   1.000
_cell.angle_alpha   90.00
_cell.angle_beta   90.00
_cell.angle_gamma   90.00
#
_symmetry.space_group_name_H-M   'P 1'
#
loop_
_entity.id
_entity.type
_entity.pdbx_description
1 polymer ?
#
loop_
_entity_poly.entity_id
_entity_poly.type
_entity_poly.pdbx_seq_one_letter_code
_entity_poly.pdbx_strand_id
1 'polypeptide(L)'
;MDEMMKGQRGWRELAVLGDKINKFTGMIEGLIWSPRGGDSNDQPNDWAFEEGPHSDFAGPTSGSTACVAIIRNNHLIVANAGDSRCVISRKGQAYNLSRDHKPDLEAEKERILKAGGFIHAGRVNGSLNLARAIGDMEFKQNKFLSAEKQIVTANPDINSVELCDDDDFVVLACDGIWDCMSSQQLVDFIHEQLHSESKISAVCERVLERCLAPSTAGGEGCDNMTMIIVQFKKPIQSTSSTSSQQSLEFKSDDSSPLPEESESK
;
A
#
# COMPACT_ATOMS: atom_id res chain seq x y z
N MET A 1 9.64 -8.79 14.67
CA MET A 1 9.34 -9.83 13.67
C MET A 1 10.56 -10.73 13.47
N ASP A 2 11.72 -10.25 13.01
CA ASP A 2 12.90 -11.11 12.79
C ASP A 2 13.46 -11.79 14.06
N GLU A 3 13.43 -11.13 15.23
CA GLU A 3 13.77 -11.80 16.49
C GLU A 3 12.76 -12.90 16.85
N MET A 4 11.49 -12.72 16.46
CA MET A 4 10.45 -13.75 16.52
C MET A 4 10.57 -14.76 15.37
N MET A 5 11.53 -14.65 14.45
CA MET A 5 11.81 -15.69 13.45
C MET A 5 13.02 -16.55 13.85
N LYS A 6 13.74 -16.16 14.92
CA LYS A 6 14.85 -16.90 15.50
C LYS A 6 14.34 -17.75 16.67
N GLY A 7 14.70 -19.04 16.71
CA GLY A 7 14.33 -19.93 17.82
C GLY A 7 12.95 -20.59 17.73
N GLN A 8 12.76 -21.68 18.48
CA GLN A 8 11.48 -22.41 18.58
C GLN A 8 10.29 -21.54 19.02
N ARG A 9 10.51 -20.45 19.76
CA ARG A 9 9.44 -19.52 20.18
C ARG A 9 8.77 -18.85 18.98
N GLY A 10 9.55 -18.50 17.97
CA GLY A 10 9.06 -17.85 16.76
C GLY A 10 8.12 -18.68 15.92
N TRP A 11 8.53 -19.92 15.67
CA TRP A 11 7.70 -20.92 14.99
C TRP A 11 6.42 -21.23 15.75
N ARG A 12 6.50 -21.36 17.09
CA ARG A 12 5.33 -21.61 17.94
C ARG A 12 4.32 -20.46 17.85
N GLU A 13 4.77 -19.21 17.90
CA GLU A 13 3.89 -18.04 17.82
C GLU A 13 3.27 -17.86 16.42
N LEU A 14 4.03 -18.12 15.35
CA LEU A 14 3.51 -18.11 13.98
C LEU A 14 2.48 -19.21 13.73
N ALA A 15 2.70 -20.42 14.23
CA ALA A 15 1.76 -21.54 14.11
C ALA A 15 0.44 -21.24 14.86
N VAL A 16 0.53 -20.69 16.08
CA VAL A 16 -0.65 -20.24 16.85
C VAL A 16 -1.40 -19.12 16.11
N LEU A 17 -0.69 -18.23 15.42
CA LEU A 17 -1.32 -17.20 14.59
C LEU A 17 -2.03 -17.82 13.39
N GLY A 18 -1.41 -18.78 12.70
CA GLY A 18 -1.98 -19.52 11.58
C GLY A 18 -3.26 -20.27 11.96
N ASP A 19 -3.26 -20.95 13.11
CA ASP A 19 -4.45 -21.66 13.62
C ASP A 19 -5.58 -20.71 14.05
N LYS A 20 -5.24 -19.54 14.59
CA LYS A 20 -6.24 -18.50 14.91
C LYS A 20 -6.80 -17.84 13.66
N ILE A 21 -5.98 -17.63 12.64
CA ILE A 21 -6.40 -17.13 11.33
C ILE A 21 -7.37 -18.14 10.70
N ASN A 22 -7.04 -19.44 10.67
CA ASN A 22 -7.92 -20.50 10.17
C ASN A 22 -9.27 -20.58 10.91
N LYS A 23 -9.31 -20.29 12.23
CA LYS A 23 -10.56 -20.19 12.99
C LYS A 23 -11.38 -18.93 12.65
N PHE A 24 -10.73 -17.85 12.20
CA PHE A 24 -11.38 -16.61 11.79
C PHE A 24 -11.82 -16.63 10.32
N THR A 25 -11.15 -17.40 9.46
CA THR A 25 -11.35 -17.44 8.00
C THR A 25 -12.26 -18.56 7.49
N GLY A 26 -13.10 -19.17 8.34
CA GLY A 26 -14.13 -20.14 7.93
C GLY A 26 -15.20 -19.62 6.95
N MET A 27 -14.98 -18.50 6.26
CA MET A 27 -15.86 -17.94 5.22
C MET A 27 -15.15 -17.55 3.91
N ILE A 28 -13.84 -17.81 3.73
CA ILE A 28 -13.15 -17.59 2.43
C ILE A 28 -12.17 -18.75 2.19
N GLU A 29 -12.66 -19.83 1.58
CA GLU A 29 -11.82 -20.93 1.13
C GLU A 29 -11.03 -20.54 -0.14
N GLY A 30 -9.75 -20.92 -0.21
CA GLY A 30 -9.13 -21.20 -1.50
C GLY A 30 -7.63 -21.00 -1.73
N LEU A 31 -6.81 -20.46 -0.80
CA LEU A 31 -5.44 -20.06 -1.19
C LEU A 31 -4.29 -20.37 -0.21
N ILE A 32 -4.47 -21.24 0.78
CA ILE A 32 -3.34 -21.78 1.56
C ILE A 32 -3.33 -23.30 1.42
N TRP A 33 -2.53 -23.78 0.46
CA TRP A 33 -2.22 -25.19 0.32
C TRP A 33 -1.36 -25.64 1.50
N SER A 34 -1.92 -26.49 2.36
CA SER A 34 -1.22 -27.16 3.45
C SER A 34 -0.98 -28.63 3.05
N PRO A 35 0.27 -29.15 3.02
CA PRO A 35 0.51 -30.55 2.71
C PRO A 35 0.31 -31.37 4.00
N ARG A 36 -0.95 -31.61 4.37
CA ARG A 36 -1.42 -32.71 5.24
C ARG A 36 -2.94 -32.64 5.33
N GLY A 37 -3.59 -33.38 4.43
CA GLY A 37 -5.00 -33.69 4.55
C GLY A 37 -5.24 -34.73 5.64
N GLY A 38 -6.34 -34.56 6.36
CA GLY A 38 -7.09 -35.61 7.05
C GLY A 38 -6.51 -36.12 8.36
N ASP A 39 -7.02 -35.65 9.49
CA ASP A 39 -7.99 -36.43 10.27
C ASP A 39 -8.37 -35.70 11.57
N SER A 40 -9.68 -35.62 11.80
CA SER A 40 -10.29 -35.24 13.06
C SER A 40 -10.03 -36.34 14.10
N ASN A 41 -9.19 -36.06 15.09
CA ASN A 41 -9.21 -36.77 16.38
C ASN A 41 -8.57 -35.91 17.47
N ASP A 42 -9.28 -35.75 18.59
CA ASP A 42 -8.82 -35.15 19.84
C ASP A 42 -7.62 -35.93 20.42
N GLN A 43 -6.43 -35.68 19.90
CA GLN A 43 -5.18 -36.10 20.53
C GLN A 43 -4.73 -35.00 21.50
N PRO A 44 -4.41 -35.33 22.76
CA PRO A 44 -3.76 -34.37 23.66
C PRO A 44 -2.44 -33.95 23.01
N ASN A 45 -2.15 -32.65 23.04
CA ASN A 45 -0.97 -32.01 22.45
C ASN A 45 0.33 -32.67 22.95
N ASP A 46 0.76 -33.74 22.27
CA ASP A 46 2.03 -34.43 22.52
C ASP A 46 3.16 -33.69 21.79
N TRP A 47 3.28 -32.40 22.09
CA TRP A 47 4.43 -31.62 21.69
C TRP A 47 5.47 -31.78 22.80
N ALA A 48 6.57 -32.46 22.49
CA ALA A 48 7.67 -32.64 23.41
C ALA A 48 8.05 -31.28 24.04
N PHE A 49 7.90 -31.19 25.36
CA PHE A 49 8.49 -30.13 26.17
C PHE A 49 10.00 -30.35 26.23
N GLU A 50 10.70 -30.10 25.12
CA GLU A 50 12.15 -29.99 25.16
C GLU A 50 12.52 -28.52 25.39
N GLU A 51 12.71 -28.18 26.66
CA GLU A 51 13.55 -27.04 27.05
C GLU A 51 15.01 -27.41 26.77
N GLY A 52 15.48 -27.15 25.56
CA GLY A 52 16.88 -27.33 25.16
C GLY A 52 17.53 -25.98 24.79
N PRO A 53 18.81 -25.73 25.18
CA PRO A 53 19.53 -24.54 24.73
C PRO A 53 19.99 -24.75 23.28
N HIS A 54 19.68 -23.79 22.42
CA HIS A 54 20.09 -23.65 21.01
C HIS A 54 19.27 -24.46 19.98
N SER A 55 18.30 -23.78 19.35
CA SER A 55 17.87 -24.17 18.00
C SER A 55 18.96 -23.80 17.00
N ASP A 56 19.29 -24.71 16.09
CA ASP A 56 20.15 -24.52 14.92
C ASP A 56 19.40 -23.94 13.71
N PHE A 57 18.09 -23.64 13.85
CA PHE A 57 17.28 -23.03 12.81
C PHE A 57 17.84 -21.66 12.40
N ALA A 58 18.46 -21.61 11.22
CA ALA A 58 19.10 -20.42 10.67
C ALA A 58 18.12 -19.28 10.29
N GLY A 59 16.82 -19.59 10.26
CA GLY A 59 15.80 -18.66 9.76
C GLY A 59 15.43 -18.92 8.29
N PRO A 60 14.30 -18.36 7.81
CA PRO A 60 13.98 -18.40 6.38
C PRO A 60 15.02 -17.67 5.54
N THR A 61 15.38 -18.25 4.40
CA THR A 61 16.23 -17.63 3.39
C THR A 61 15.43 -16.77 2.41
N SER A 62 14.11 -16.97 2.33
CA SER A 62 13.24 -16.10 1.56
C SER A 62 12.95 -14.80 2.31
N GLY A 63 12.73 -13.75 1.53
CA GLY A 63 12.37 -12.42 2.00
C GLY A 63 11.01 -11.97 1.46
N SER A 64 10.44 -10.96 2.10
CA SER A 64 9.27 -10.23 1.59
C SER A 64 9.31 -8.77 2.03
N THR A 65 8.87 -7.89 1.14
CA THR A 65 8.62 -6.50 1.49
C THR A 65 7.29 -6.37 2.23
N ALA A 66 7.12 -5.29 2.98
CA ALA A 66 5.85 -4.96 3.61
C ALA A 66 5.59 -3.47 3.52
N CYS A 67 4.57 -3.09 2.75
CA CYS A 67 3.99 -1.75 2.74
C CYS A 67 2.57 -1.85 3.30
N VAL A 68 2.35 -1.26 4.45
CA VAL A 68 1.12 -1.43 5.24
C VAL A 68 0.51 -0.06 5.51
N ALA A 69 -0.79 0.07 5.26
CA ALA A 69 -1.58 1.25 5.61
C ALA A 69 -2.63 0.89 6.65
N ILE A 70 -2.73 1.71 7.70
CA ILE A 70 -3.75 1.62 8.74
C ILE A 70 -4.52 2.93 8.75
N ILE A 71 -5.83 2.84 8.51
CA ILE A 71 -6.75 3.97 8.64
C ILE A 71 -7.52 3.82 9.95
N ARG A 72 -7.42 4.82 10.82
CA ARG A 72 -8.20 4.89 12.06
C ARG A 72 -8.78 6.29 12.20
N ASN A 73 -10.09 6.40 12.16
CA ASN A 73 -10.79 7.69 12.07
C ASN A 73 -10.25 8.47 10.86
N ASN A 74 -9.78 9.70 11.10
CA ASN A 74 -9.22 10.58 10.09
C ASN A 74 -7.68 10.47 9.96
N HIS A 75 -7.05 9.48 10.58
CA HIS A 75 -5.60 9.30 10.52
C HIS A 75 -5.24 8.12 9.63
N LEU A 76 -4.34 8.36 8.68
CA LEU A 76 -3.69 7.34 7.86
C LEU A 76 -2.25 7.18 8.36
N ILE A 77 -1.89 5.96 8.75
CA ILE A 77 -0.54 5.58 9.16
C ILE A 77 -0.01 4.59 8.14
N VAL A 78 1.17 4.87 7.58
CA VAL A 78 1.84 4.04 6.60
C VAL A 78 3.17 3.55 7.17
N ALA A 79 3.38 2.24 7.17
CA ALA A 79 4.65 1.62 7.55
C ALA A 79 5.22 0.86 6.34
N ASN A 80 6.46 1.15 5.97
CA ASN A 80 7.12 0.50 4.83
C ASN A 80 8.47 -0.12 5.23
N ALA A 81 8.68 -1.38 4.84
CA ALA A 81 9.97 -2.07 4.87
C ALA A 81 10.16 -2.78 3.52
N GLY A 82 10.97 -2.19 2.65
CA GLY A 82 11.21 -2.66 1.29
C GLY A 82 10.97 -1.57 0.24
N ASP A 83 10.79 -1.99 -1.00
CA ASP A 83 10.61 -1.14 -2.19
C ASP A 83 9.21 -1.22 -2.82
N SER A 84 8.26 -1.84 -2.12
CA SER A 84 6.85 -1.49 -2.31
C SER A 84 6.60 -0.03 -1.88
N ARG A 85 5.56 0.60 -2.45
CA ARG A 85 5.26 2.02 -2.19
C ARG A 85 3.79 2.29 -1.95
N CYS A 86 3.52 3.26 -1.07
CA CYS A 86 2.22 3.82 -0.78
C CYS A 86 2.17 5.29 -1.21
N VAL A 87 1.15 5.66 -1.98
CA VAL A 87 0.95 7.00 -2.53
C VAL A 87 -0.49 7.43 -2.28
N ILE A 88 -0.69 8.64 -1.77
CA ILE A 88 -2.01 9.27 -1.67
C ILE A 88 -2.19 10.27 -2.80
N SER A 89 -3.36 10.26 -3.42
CA SER A 89 -3.80 11.32 -4.32
C SER A 89 -4.58 12.36 -3.53
N ARG A 90 -4.13 13.62 -3.59
CA ARG A 90 -4.81 14.77 -2.99
C ARG A 90 -4.95 15.86 -4.05
N LYS A 91 -6.20 16.23 -4.37
CA LYS A 91 -6.52 17.17 -5.48
C LYS A 91 -5.85 16.73 -6.80
N GLY A 92 -5.83 15.44 -7.09
CA GLY A 92 -5.16 14.89 -8.28
C GLY A 92 -3.63 14.92 -8.26
N GLN A 93 -2.98 15.36 -7.18
CA GLN A 93 -1.52 15.33 -7.05
C GLN A 93 -1.07 14.14 -6.21
N ALA A 94 0.03 13.51 -6.64
CA ALA A 94 0.60 12.36 -5.97
C ALA A 94 1.52 12.78 -4.82
N TYR A 95 1.26 12.26 -3.63
CA TYR A 95 2.11 12.42 -2.45
C TYR A 95 2.58 11.04 -1.97
N ASN A 96 3.89 10.81 -2.03
CA ASN A 96 4.49 9.58 -1.53
C ASN A 96 4.39 9.54 0.00
N LEU A 97 3.67 8.54 0.53
CA LEU A 97 3.56 8.32 1.97
C LEU A 97 4.63 7.37 2.50
N SER A 98 5.28 6.62 1.61
CA SER A 98 6.45 5.81 1.92
C SER A 98 7.63 6.14 1.01
N ARG A 99 8.83 5.69 1.40
CA ARG A 99 10.04 5.74 0.60
C ARG A 99 10.52 4.33 0.34
N ASP A 100 10.93 4.05 -0.90
CA ASP A 100 11.47 2.75 -1.29
C ASP A 100 12.85 2.57 -0.70
N HIS A 101 13.08 1.46 -0.01
CA HIS A 101 14.35 1.17 0.64
C HIS A 101 15.33 0.51 -0.33
N LYS A 102 15.88 1.29 -1.25
CA LYS A 102 16.90 0.84 -2.19
C LYS A 102 18.31 0.92 -1.56
N PRO A 103 19.26 0.04 -1.93
CA PRO A 103 20.59 -0.01 -1.29
C PRO A 103 21.42 1.27 -1.42
N ASP A 104 21.22 2.03 -2.49
CA ASP A 104 21.93 3.27 -2.80
C ASP A 104 21.46 4.49 -1.99
N LEU A 105 20.33 4.38 -1.27
CA LEU A 105 19.90 5.41 -0.34
C LEU A 105 20.92 5.59 0.79
N GLU A 106 21.31 6.84 1.05
CA GLU A 106 22.41 7.17 1.95
C GLU A 106 22.28 6.53 3.34
N ALA A 107 21.09 6.59 3.96
CA ALA A 107 20.83 5.97 5.26
C ALA A 107 20.93 4.44 5.22
N GLU A 108 20.46 3.81 4.15
CA GLU A 108 20.51 2.36 3.97
C GLU A 108 21.95 1.89 3.69
N LYS A 109 22.65 2.58 2.80
CA LYS A 109 24.05 2.37 2.46
C LYS A 109 24.94 2.49 3.69
N GLU A 110 24.75 3.52 4.50
CA GLU A 110 25.50 3.71 5.73
C GLU A 110 25.28 2.54 6.71
N ARG A 111 24.02 2.09 6.88
CA ARG A 111 23.71 0.92 7.71
C ARG A 111 24.37 -0.34 7.17
N ILE A 112 24.24 -0.63 5.87
CA ILE A 112 24.80 -1.81 5.21
C ILE A 112 26.32 -1.88 5.44
N LEU A 113 27.03 -0.77 5.20
CA LEU A 113 28.48 -0.70 5.37
C LEU A 113 28.90 -0.86 6.83
N LYS A 114 28.20 -0.20 7.77
CA LYS A 114 28.46 -0.34 9.22
C LYS A 114 28.20 -1.76 9.73
N ALA A 115 27.27 -2.48 9.10
CA ALA A 115 26.96 -3.87 9.43
C ALA A 115 27.97 -4.88 8.84
N GLY A 116 28.96 -4.41 8.07
CA GLY A 116 29.98 -5.24 7.41
C GLY A 116 29.56 -5.76 6.03
N GLY A 117 28.44 -5.29 5.48
CA GLY A 117 28.03 -5.56 4.11
C GLY A 117 28.66 -4.62 3.10
N PHE A 118 28.37 -4.83 1.83
CA PHE A 118 28.79 -3.96 0.73
C PHE A 118 27.69 -3.83 -0.33
N ILE A 119 27.84 -2.87 -1.25
CA ILE A 119 26.93 -2.71 -2.39
C ILE A 119 27.72 -2.94 -3.67
N HIS A 120 27.21 -3.83 -4.52
CA HIS A 120 27.79 -4.12 -5.83
C HIS A 120 26.69 -4.12 -6.88
N ALA A 121 26.85 -3.34 -7.95
CA ALA A 121 25.86 -3.19 -9.03
C ALA A 121 24.44 -2.89 -8.52
N GLY A 122 24.31 -2.00 -7.52
CA GLY A 122 23.02 -1.63 -6.93
C GLY A 122 22.42 -2.68 -5.98
N ARG A 123 23.16 -3.75 -5.66
CA ARG A 123 22.69 -4.86 -4.82
C ARG A 123 23.48 -5.02 -3.53
N VAL A 124 22.79 -5.31 -2.44
CA VAL A 124 23.36 -5.65 -1.13
C VAL A 124 24.11 -6.98 -1.23
N ASN A 125 25.40 -6.94 -0.90
CA ASN A 125 26.35 -8.04 -1.07
C ASN A 125 26.33 -8.66 -2.49
N GLY A 126 25.94 -7.88 -3.51
CA GLY A 126 25.76 -8.36 -4.88
C GLY A 126 24.52 -9.23 -5.13
N SER A 127 23.65 -9.44 -4.13
CA SER A 127 22.49 -10.34 -4.22
C SER A 127 21.15 -9.58 -4.25
N LEU A 128 20.79 -8.88 -3.17
CA LEU A 128 19.46 -8.26 -3.02
C LEU A 128 19.42 -6.84 -3.59
N ASN A 129 18.40 -6.51 -4.37
CA ASN A 129 18.15 -5.18 -4.95
C ASN A 129 17.40 -4.21 -4.00
N LEU A 130 17.17 -4.61 -2.75
CA LEU A 130 16.49 -3.85 -1.70
C LEU A 130 17.27 -3.91 -0.39
N ALA A 131 17.00 -2.99 0.52
CA ALA A 131 17.71 -2.84 1.78
C ALA A 131 16.89 -3.26 3.01
N ARG A 132 15.57 -3.40 2.89
CA ARG A 132 14.70 -3.76 4.03
C ARG A 132 13.68 -4.81 3.63
N ALA A 133 13.56 -5.87 4.42
CA ALA A 133 12.62 -6.96 4.18
C ALA A 133 12.37 -7.73 5.47
N ILE A 134 11.25 -8.43 5.54
CA ILE A 134 10.99 -9.49 6.52
C ILE A 134 11.60 -10.78 5.99
N GLY A 135 12.23 -11.59 6.85
CA GLY A 135 12.94 -12.79 6.39
C GLY A 135 14.39 -12.47 6.01
N ASP A 136 14.91 -13.04 4.91
CA ASP A 136 16.30 -12.82 4.44
C ASP A 136 17.35 -13.01 5.55
N MET A 137 17.19 -14.08 6.33
CA MET A 137 17.88 -14.20 7.61
C MET A 137 19.40 -14.31 7.46
N GLU A 138 19.91 -14.71 6.29
CA GLU A 138 21.34 -14.72 6.00
C GLU A 138 22.00 -13.33 6.14
N PHE A 139 21.24 -12.24 5.92
CA PHE A 139 21.71 -10.86 6.07
C PHE A 139 21.55 -10.31 7.51
N LYS A 140 21.05 -11.13 8.44
CA LYS A 140 20.62 -10.73 9.79
C LYS A 140 21.28 -11.53 10.92
N GLN A 141 22.45 -12.10 10.65
CA GLN A 141 23.16 -12.99 11.57
C GLN A 141 24.24 -12.29 12.42
N ASN A 142 24.41 -10.97 12.32
CA ASN A 142 25.41 -10.28 13.12
C ASN A 142 24.96 -10.25 14.60
N LYS A 143 25.62 -11.03 15.45
CA LYS A 143 25.28 -11.19 16.89
C LYS A 143 25.57 -9.95 17.74
N PHE A 144 26.34 -9.00 17.22
CA PHE A 144 26.74 -7.79 17.93
C PHE A 144 25.89 -6.57 17.56
N LEU A 145 24.95 -6.73 16.63
CA LEU A 145 24.08 -5.66 16.16
C LEU A 145 22.64 -5.98 16.53
N SER A 146 21.88 -4.94 16.87
CA SER A 146 20.42 -5.04 17.02
C SER A 146 19.74 -5.35 15.68
N ALA A 147 18.47 -5.74 15.73
CA ALA A 147 17.69 -6.10 14.54
C ALA A 147 17.60 -4.95 13.51
N GLU A 148 17.52 -3.70 13.97
CA GLU A 148 17.47 -2.52 13.11
C GLU A 148 18.83 -2.15 12.47
N LYS A 149 19.94 -2.73 12.96
CA LYS A 149 21.31 -2.43 12.50
C LYS A 149 21.92 -3.54 11.65
N GLN A 150 21.17 -4.57 11.30
CA GLN A 150 21.62 -5.63 10.39
C GLN A 150 21.82 -5.11 8.95
N ILE A 151 22.48 -5.91 8.10
CA ILE A 151 22.72 -5.54 6.68
C ILE A 151 21.38 -5.25 5.98
N VAL A 152 20.43 -6.19 6.12
CA VAL A 152 19.01 -6.00 5.77
C VAL A 152 18.22 -5.95 7.07
N THR A 153 17.20 -5.10 7.17
CA THR A 153 16.36 -5.03 8.38
C THR A 153 14.87 -5.06 8.05
N ALA A 154 14.06 -5.64 8.93
CA ALA A 154 12.60 -5.53 8.88
C ALA A 154 12.05 -4.29 9.59
N ASN A 155 12.91 -3.39 10.09
CA ASN A 155 12.47 -2.17 10.75
C ASN A 155 11.81 -1.21 9.75
N PRO A 156 10.52 -0.90 9.86
CA PRO A 156 9.85 -0.06 8.89
C PRO A 156 10.10 1.43 9.14
N ASP A 157 10.08 2.22 8.07
CA ASP A 157 9.83 3.66 8.19
C ASP A 157 8.32 3.88 8.36
N ILE A 158 7.93 4.76 9.28
CA ILE A 158 6.53 5.05 9.60
C ILE A 158 6.24 6.53 9.32
N ASN A 159 5.19 6.78 8.54
CA ASN A 159 4.67 8.10 8.27
C ASN A 159 3.19 8.17 8.65
N SER A 160 2.72 9.33 9.11
CA SER A 160 1.31 9.54 9.44
C SER A 160 0.83 10.87 8.89
N VAL A 161 -0.36 10.84 8.29
CA VAL A 161 -1.04 12.01 7.76
C VAL A 161 -2.49 12.04 8.26
N GLU A 162 -2.99 13.25 8.47
CA GLU A 162 -4.41 13.48 8.66
C GLU A 162 -5.08 13.58 7.29
N LEU A 163 -6.13 12.78 7.10
CA LEU A 163 -6.94 12.77 5.90
C LEU A 163 -7.79 14.05 5.85
N CYS A 164 -8.13 14.50 4.66
CA CYS A 164 -9.06 15.61 4.47
C CYS A 164 -9.92 15.39 3.22
N ASP A 165 -10.92 16.27 3.03
CA ASP A 165 -11.87 16.18 1.91
C ASP A 165 -11.22 16.33 0.52
N ASP A 166 -9.97 16.80 0.49
CA ASP A 166 -9.15 16.90 -0.71
C ASP A 166 -8.49 15.58 -1.12
N ASP A 167 -8.48 14.56 -0.24
CA ASP A 167 -7.93 13.24 -0.53
C ASP A 167 -8.88 12.42 -1.39
N ASP A 168 -8.40 11.97 -2.55
CA ASP A 168 -9.21 11.25 -3.52
C ASP A 168 -9.15 9.72 -3.28
N PHE A 169 -7.93 9.18 -3.20
CA PHE A 169 -7.66 7.76 -2.96
C PHE A 169 -6.23 7.53 -2.48
N VAL A 170 -5.97 6.36 -1.90
CA VAL A 170 -4.62 5.87 -1.62
C VAL A 170 -4.34 4.59 -2.42
N VAL A 171 -3.11 4.45 -2.90
CA VAL A 171 -2.64 3.30 -3.67
C VAL A 171 -1.45 2.68 -2.97
N LEU A 172 -1.49 1.35 -2.81
CA LEU A 172 -0.35 0.54 -2.40
C LEU A 172 -0.02 -0.41 -3.54
N ALA A 173 1.23 -0.49 -3.95
CA ALA A 173 1.66 -1.43 -4.97
C ALA A 173 3.10 -1.90 -4.76
N CYS A 174 3.45 -3.05 -5.34
CA CYS A 174 4.83 -3.52 -5.46
C CYS A 174 5.59 -2.78 -6.58
N ASP A 175 6.90 -2.98 -6.61
CA ASP A 175 7.84 -2.46 -7.60
C ASP A 175 7.48 -2.85 -9.04
N GLY A 176 6.87 -4.02 -9.27
CA GLY A 176 6.34 -4.39 -10.58
C GLY A 176 5.38 -3.37 -11.22
N ILE A 177 4.77 -2.47 -10.43
CA ILE A 177 4.03 -1.30 -10.93
C ILE A 177 4.92 -0.04 -10.95
N TRP A 178 5.66 0.21 -9.87
CA TRP A 178 6.43 1.46 -9.70
C TRP A 178 7.68 1.57 -10.58
N ASP A 179 8.18 0.45 -11.09
CA ASP A 179 9.24 0.41 -12.08
C ASP A 179 8.73 0.83 -13.47
N CYS A 180 7.42 0.69 -13.73
CA CYS A 180 6.79 1.07 -15.00
C CYS A 180 6.19 2.48 -14.98
N MET A 181 5.77 2.96 -13.80
CA MET A 181 5.07 4.22 -13.65
C MET A 181 5.57 5.01 -12.45
N SER A 182 5.87 6.30 -12.66
CA SER A 182 6.07 7.23 -11.54
C SER A 182 4.78 7.43 -10.75
N SER A 183 4.90 7.90 -9.51
CA SER A 183 3.75 8.16 -8.62
C SER A 183 2.70 9.06 -9.27
N GLN A 184 3.11 10.13 -9.95
CA GLN A 184 2.17 11.04 -10.60
C GLN A 184 1.52 10.40 -11.83
N GLN A 185 2.29 9.69 -12.67
CA GLN A 185 1.73 8.99 -13.83
C GLN A 185 0.66 7.98 -13.42
N LEU A 186 0.87 7.24 -12.33
CA LEU A 186 -0.13 6.29 -11.84
C LEU A 186 -1.38 7.00 -11.31
N VAL A 187 -1.21 8.09 -10.54
CA VAL A 187 -2.33 8.90 -10.03
C VAL A 187 -3.16 9.48 -11.18
N ASP A 188 -2.52 10.08 -12.18
CA ASP A 188 -3.20 10.65 -13.35
C ASP A 188 -3.98 9.58 -14.11
N PHE A 189 -3.37 8.41 -14.34
CA PHE A 189 -4.02 7.32 -15.03
C PHE A 189 -5.21 6.75 -14.24
N ILE A 190 -5.09 6.59 -12.91
CA ILE A 190 -6.22 6.16 -12.07
C ILE A 190 -7.36 7.17 -12.14
N HIS A 191 -7.07 8.47 -12.08
CA HIS A 191 -8.09 9.51 -12.25
C HIS A 191 -8.79 9.40 -13.60
N GLU A 192 -8.05 9.19 -14.69
CA GLU A 192 -8.64 8.97 -16.02
C GLU A 192 -9.59 7.75 -16.03
N GLN A 193 -9.12 6.60 -15.51
CA GLN A 193 -9.92 5.37 -15.51
C GLN A 193 -11.13 5.43 -14.57
N LEU A 194 -11.09 6.21 -13.49
CA LEU A 194 -12.23 6.41 -12.58
C LEU A 194 -13.39 7.18 -13.24
N HIS A 195 -13.16 7.88 -14.35
CA HIS A 195 -14.24 8.53 -15.11
C HIS A 195 -14.99 7.56 -16.03
N SER A 196 -14.31 6.52 -16.53
CA SER A 196 -14.86 5.55 -17.48
C SER A 196 -15.36 4.27 -16.81
N GLU A 197 -14.70 3.83 -15.76
CA GLU A 197 -14.96 2.55 -15.11
C GLU A 197 -15.85 2.71 -13.87
N SER A 198 -16.83 1.82 -13.74
CA SER A 198 -17.75 1.82 -12.58
C SER A 198 -17.22 1.07 -11.36
N LYS A 199 -16.20 0.22 -11.55
CA LYS A 199 -15.63 -0.65 -10.51
C LYS A 199 -14.14 -0.38 -10.34
N ILE A 200 -13.70 -0.18 -9.10
CA ILE A 200 -12.28 -0.02 -8.75
C ILE A 200 -11.45 -1.23 -9.21
N SER A 201 -12.02 -2.44 -9.19
CA SER A 201 -11.32 -3.64 -9.69
C SER A 201 -10.94 -3.53 -11.17
N ALA A 202 -11.81 -2.95 -12.00
CA ALA A 202 -11.52 -2.73 -13.42
C ALA A 202 -10.41 -1.68 -13.59
N VAL A 203 -10.39 -0.64 -12.75
CA VAL A 203 -9.28 0.33 -12.71
C VAL A 203 -7.97 -0.36 -12.37
N CYS A 204 -7.97 -1.29 -11.40
CA CYS A 204 -6.79 -2.09 -11.10
C CYS A 204 -6.33 -2.92 -12.31
N GLU A 205 -7.24 -3.63 -12.97
CA GLU A 205 -6.93 -4.42 -14.18
C GLU A 205 -6.30 -3.56 -15.27
N ARG A 206 -6.83 -2.35 -15.50
CA ARG A 206 -6.28 -1.40 -16.48
C ARG A 206 -4.87 -0.94 -16.15
N VAL A 207 -4.57 -0.69 -14.87
CA VAL A 207 -3.20 -0.35 -14.43
C VAL A 207 -2.24 -1.51 -14.67
N LEU A 208 -2.65 -2.73 -14.30
CA LEU A 208 -1.83 -3.93 -14.50
C LEU A 208 -1.56 -4.17 -16.00
N GLU A 209 -2.59 -4.05 -16.84
CA GLU A 209 -2.45 -4.15 -18.30
C GLU A 209 -1.53 -3.08 -18.87
N ARG A 210 -1.59 -1.85 -18.33
CA ARG A 210 -0.73 -0.73 -18.75
C ARG A 210 0.75 -0.93 -18.40
N CYS A 211 1.04 -1.65 -17.31
CA CYS A 211 2.38 -1.97 -16.84
C CYS A 211 2.96 -3.23 -17.46
N LEU A 212 2.13 -4.10 -18.06
CA LEU A 212 2.56 -5.36 -18.65
C LEU A 212 3.48 -5.13 -19.84
N ALA A 213 4.62 -5.81 -19.85
CA ALA A 213 5.58 -5.69 -20.94
C ALA A 213 5.00 -6.23 -22.27
N PRO A 214 5.21 -5.54 -23.41
CA PRO A 214 4.87 -6.11 -24.72
C PRO A 214 5.81 -7.26 -25.10
N SER A 215 7.00 -7.34 -24.50
CA SER A 215 7.98 -8.41 -24.68
C SER A 215 8.93 -8.47 -23.48
N THR A 216 9.59 -9.62 -23.28
CA THR A 216 10.54 -9.81 -22.18
C THR A 216 11.94 -9.21 -22.42
N ALA A 217 12.18 -8.57 -23.56
CA ALA A 217 13.50 -8.05 -23.92
C ALA A 217 13.97 -6.86 -23.07
N GLY A 218 13.03 -6.09 -22.51
CA GLY A 218 13.31 -4.86 -21.75
C GLY A 218 13.35 -5.01 -20.23
N GLY A 219 12.89 -6.15 -19.69
CA GLY A 219 12.81 -6.41 -18.24
C GLY A 219 11.70 -5.64 -17.49
N GLU A 220 11.44 -4.38 -17.85
CA GLU A 220 10.30 -3.60 -17.33
C GLU A 220 8.97 -4.28 -17.65
N GLY A 221 8.06 -4.34 -16.68
CA GLY A 221 6.73 -4.98 -16.85
C GLY A 221 6.74 -6.51 -16.89
N CYS A 222 7.86 -7.15 -16.53
CA CYS A 222 8.01 -8.61 -16.49
C CYS A 222 7.90 -9.21 -15.08
N ASP A 223 7.70 -8.38 -14.05
CA ASP A 223 7.62 -8.82 -12.65
C ASP A 223 6.18 -9.16 -12.23
N ASN A 224 6.03 -9.75 -11.05
CA ASN A 224 4.75 -9.87 -10.37
C ASN A 224 4.19 -8.47 -10.06
N MET A 225 2.89 -8.31 -10.30
CA MET A 225 2.20 -7.05 -10.09
C MET A 225 1.07 -7.25 -9.07
N THR A 226 1.12 -6.48 -7.99
CA THR A 226 0.09 -6.42 -6.96
C THR A 226 -0.20 -4.97 -6.64
N MET A 227 -1.48 -4.59 -6.62
CA MET A 227 -1.92 -3.25 -6.29
C MET A 227 -3.22 -3.28 -5.49
N ILE A 228 -3.36 -2.33 -4.56
CA ILE A 228 -4.57 -2.05 -3.80
C ILE A 228 -4.90 -0.57 -3.97
N ILE A 229 -6.14 -0.26 -4.37
CA ILE A 229 -6.68 1.11 -4.39
C ILE A 229 -7.77 1.22 -3.33
N VAL A 230 -7.65 2.21 -2.45
CA VAL A 230 -8.69 2.57 -1.48
C VAL A 230 -9.18 3.97 -1.81
N GLN A 231 -10.38 4.06 -2.40
CA GLN A 231 -11.02 5.33 -2.74
C GLN A 231 -11.77 5.91 -1.54
N PHE A 232 -11.54 7.18 -1.24
CA PHE A 232 -12.26 7.86 -0.16
C PHE A 232 -13.63 8.35 -0.64
N LYS A 233 -14.64 8.24 0.23
CA LYS A 233 -15.98 8.77 -0.05
C LYS A 233 -15.99 10.25 0.27
N LYS A 234 -16.30 11.09 -0.71
CA LYS A 234 -16.55 12.51 -0.46
C LYS A 234 -17.85 12.65 0.36
N PRO A 235 -17.89 13.56 1.35
CA PRO A 235 -19.14 13.89 2.03
C PRO A 235 -20.19 14.25 0.98
N ILE A 236 -21.40 13.69 1.10
CA ILE A 236 -22.51 14.05 0.21
C ILE A 236 -22.78 15.54 0.45
N GLN A 237 -22.38 16.39 -0.50
CA GLN A 237 -22.84 17.76 -0.50
C GLN A 237 -24.34 17.71 -0.80
N SER A 238 -25.16 17.87 0.23
CA SER A 238 -26.59 18.14 0.04
C SER A 238 -26.67 19.46 -0.73
N THR A 239 -26.92 19.37 -2.03
CA THR A 239 -27.34 20.51 -2.81
C THR A 239 -28.69 20.95 -2.25
N SER A 240 -28.66 21.91 -1.32
CA SER A 240 -29.84 22.70 -1.01
C SER A 240 -30.18 23.43 -2.31
N SER A 241 -31.14 22.90 -3.04
CA SER A 241 -31.82 23.59 -4.12
C SER A 241 -32.47 24.84 -3.51
N THR A 242 -31.74 25.95 -3.55
CA THR A 242 -32.33 27.26 -3.32
C THR A 242 -33.24 27.52 -4.52
N SER A 243 -34.48 27.08 -4.41
CA SER A 243 -35.59 27.56 -5.24
C SER A 243 -35.77 29.04 -4.92
N SER A 244 -35.19 29.89 -5.75
CA SER A 244 -35.53 31.30 -5.80
C SER A 244 -37.03 31.42 -6.10
N GLN A 245 -37.83 31.75 -5.09
CA GLN A 245 -39.19 32.20 -5.24
C GLN A 245 -39.18 33.49 -6.06
N GLN A 246 -39.58 33.40 -7.34
CA GLN A 246 -40.04 34.57 -8.09
C GLN A 246 -41.43 34.94 -7.57
N SER A 247 -41.52 36.06 -6.87
CA SER A 247 -42.77 36.75 -6.59
C SER A 247 -43.39 37.21 -7.92
N LEU A 248 -44.57 36.68 -8.22
CA LEU A 248 -45.43 37.11 -9.33
C LEU A 248 -46.00 38.50 -9.02
N GLU A 249 -45.45 39.55 -9.63
CA GLU A 249 -46.14 40.84 -9.76
C GLU A 249 -47.13 40.77 -10.92
N PHE A 250 -48.42 40.76 -10.62
CA PHE A 250 -49.48 41.07 -11.56
C PHE A 250 -49.40 42.57 -11.92
N LYS A 251 -49.02 42.89 -13.17
CA LYS A 251 -49.29 44.21 -13.77
C LYS A 251 -50.47 44.06 -14.72
N SER A 252 -51.57 44.72 -14.37
CA SER A 252 -52.73 44.95 -15.21
C SER A 252 -52.38 45.96 -16.31
N ASP A 253 -52.69 45.59 -17.55
CA ASP A 253 -52.81 46.50 -18.69
C ASP A 253 -53.73 47.67 -18.36
N ASP A 254 -53.26 48.89 -18.60
CA ASP A 254 -54.15 49.96 -19.07
C ASP A 254 -53.43 50.85 -20.10
N SER A 255 -54.26 51.22 -21.05
CA SER A 255 -54.11 51.82 -22.35
C SER A 255 -53.35 53.15 -22.46
N SER A 256 -52.62 53.28 -23.56
CA SER A 256 -52.16 54.57 -24.12
C SER A 256 -53.33 55.37 -24.70
N PRO A 257 -53.24 56.72 -24.74
CA PRO A 257 -53.17 57.35 -26.06
C PRO A 257 -52.22 58.56 -26.17
N LEU A 258 -51.51 58.56 -27.32
CA LEU A 258 -51.10 59.65 -28.24
C LEU A 258 -50.37 60.93 -27.75
N PRO A 259 -49.42 61.46 -28.57
CA PRO A 259 -48.66 62.68 -28.26
C PRO A 259 -49.36 63.96 -28.76
N GLU A 260 -49.28 65.03 -27.98
CA GLU A 260 -49.51 66.40 -28.44
C GLU A 260 -48.18 67.17 -28.46
N GLU A 261 -47.93 67.79 -29.62
CA GLU A 261 -46.89 68.79 -29.86
C GLU A 261 -47.11 70.04 -29.02
N SER A 262 -46.03 70.70 -28.58
CA SER A 262 -45.97 72.16 -28.54
C SER A 262 -44.54 72.69 -28.43
N GLU A 263 -44.36 73.84 -29.07
CA GLU A 263 -43.13 74.53 -29.42
C GLU A 263 -42.51 75.37 -28.28
N SER A 264 -41.30 75.89 -28.57
CA SER A 264 -40.69 77.13 -28.04
C SER A 264 -39.95 76.98 -26.69
N LYS A 265 -38.70 77.44 -26.49
CA LYS A 265 -37.84 78.45 -27.12
C LYS A 265 -36.38 78.01 -27.09
#